data_AF-A0A1G3HLJ8-F1
#
_entry.id   AF-A0A1G3HLJ8-F1
#
_cell.length_a   1.000
_cell.length_b   1.000
_cell.length_c   1.000
_cell.angle_alpha   90.00
_cell.angle_beta   90.00
_cell.angle_gamma   90.00
#
_symmetry.space_group_name_H-M   'P 1'
#
loop_
_entity.id
_entity.type
_entity.pdbx_description
1 polymer ?
#
loop_
_entity_poly.entity_id
_entity_poly.type
_entity_poly.pdbx_seq_one_letter_code
_entity_poly.pdbx_strand_id
1 'polypeptide(L)'
;MQEGNAMLEIALYAYVMWVLFLAVMSLYAVWSTLPIVTKSLAVPAVIVAVAMDVGLNILATIPFLDLPHELTFSQRMGRYLRNQSWRTPIARSICANLLDPFQTGGHCRKS
;
A
#
# COMPACT_ATOMS: atom_id res chain seq x y z
N MET A 1 14.74 14.39 -24.03
CA MET A 1 14.04 14.97 -22.86
C MET A 1 12.95 14.00 -22.37
N GLN A 2 13.31 12.77 -21.98
CA GLN A 2 12.37 11.72 -21.55
C GLN A 2 12.54 11.34 -20.07
N GLU A 3 13.75 11.50 -19.51
CA GLU A 3 14.09 10.97 -18.18
C GLU A 3 13.52 11.77 -17.00
N GLY A 4 13.24 13.06 -17.19
CA GLY A 4 12.66 13.91 -16.14
C GLY A 4 11.23 13.53 -15.74
N ASN A 5 10.48 12.88 -16.63
CA ASN A 5 9.09 12.52 -16.38
C ASN A 5 8.96 11.24 -15.55
N ALA A 6 9.81 10.24 -15.77
CA ALA A 6 9.65 8.92 -15.14
C ALA A 6 9.77 8.96 -13.60
N MET A 7 10.74 9.71 -13.06
CA MET A 7 10.89 9.86 -11.61
C MET A 7 9.69 10.59 -10.99
N LEU A 8 9.19 11.61 -11.68
CA LEU A 8 8.00 12.35 -11.26
C LEU A 8 6.75 11.46 -11.33
N GLU A 9 6.59 10.68 -12.39
CA GLU A 9 5.47 9.73 -12.56
C GLU A 9 5.46 8.67 -11.47
N ILE A 10 6.62 8.10 -11.11
CA ILE A 10 6.74 7.13 -10.00
C ILE A 10 6.38 7.80 -8.68
N ALA A 11 6.88 9.01 -8.42
CA ALA A 11 6.57 9.76 -7.20
C ALA A 11 5.08 10.09 -7.10
N LEU A 12 4.46 10.52 -8.20
CA LEU A 12 3.02 10.78 -8.29
C LEU A 12 2.22 9.49 -8.08
N TYR A 13 2.63 8.38 -8.69
CA TYR A 13 1.97 7.09 -8.53
C TYR A 13 2.00 6.64 -7.07
N ALA A 14 3.16 6.71 -6.42
CA ALA A 14 3.32 6.37 -5.00
C ALA A 14 2.49 7.30 -4.10
N TYR A 15 2.46 8.60 -4.40
CA TYR A 15 1.66 9.58 -3.65
C TYR A 15 0.16 9.33 -3.80
N VAL A 16 -0.34 9.13 -5.03
CA VAL A 16 -1.76 8.81 -5.28
C VAL A 16 -2.14 7.50 -4.60
N MET A 17 -1.27 6.48 -4.66
CA MET A 17 -1.47 5.21 -3.97
C MET A 17 -1.56 5.41 -2.45
N TRP A 18 -0.70 6.25 -1.86
CA TRP A 18 -0.77 6.58 -0.44
C TRP A 18 -2.07 7.31 -0.07
N VAL A 19 -2.52 8.28 -0.86
CA VAL A 19 -3.81 8.97 -0.63
C VAL A 19 -4.99 8.01 -0.73
N LEU A 20 -5.00 7.12 -1.74
CA LEU A 20 -6.02 6.08 -1.87
C LEU A 20 -6.00 5.10 -0.70
N PHE A 21 -4.82 4.76 -0.20
CA PHE A 21 -4.66 3.96 1.01
C PHE A 21 -5.33 4.64 2.21
N LEU A 22 -5.09 5.95 2.45
CA LEU A 22 -5.76 6.68 3.53
C LEU A 22 -7.29 6.64 3.40
N ALA A 23 -7.80 6.86 2.18
CA ALA A 23 -9.22 6.80 1.91
C ALA A 23 -9.80 5.40 2.20
N VAL A 24 -9.16 4.34 1.70
CA VAL A 24 -9.61 2.95 1.93
C VAL A 24 -9.52 2.55 3.39
N MET A 25 -8.47 2.95 4.10
CA MET A 25 -8.32 2.62 5.52
C MET A 25 -9.35 3.36 6.40
N SER A 26 -9.66 4.61 6.06
CA SER A 26 -10.76 5.32 6.73
C SER A 26 -12.12 4.64 6.51
N LEU A 27 -12.40 4.20 5.27
CA LEU A 27 -13.61 3.44 4.94
C LEU A 27 -13.65 2.09 5.66
N TYR A 28 -12.53 1.38 5.70
CA TYR A 28 -12.38 0.09 6.35
C TYR A 28 -12.67 0.18 7.85
N ALA A 29 -12.18 1.22 8.53
CA ALA A 29 -12.38 1.44 9.96
C ALA A 29 -13.86 1.53 10.37
N VAL A 30 -14.73 2.03 9.49
CA VAL A 30 -16.18 2.19 9.74
C VAL A 30 -17.04 1.32 8.83
N TRP A 31 -16.44 0.37 8.10
CA TRP A 31 -17.14 -0.35 7.02
C TRP A 31 -18.41 -1.06 7.47
N SER A 32 -18.39 -1.63 8.67
CA SER A 32 -19.54 -2.34 9.25
C SER A 32 -20.74 -1.43 9.50
N THR A 33 -20.52 -0.13 9.72
CA THR A 33 -21.56 0.85 10.06
C THR A 33 -22.05 1.65 8.86
N LEU A 34 -21.40 1.54 7.70
CA LEU A 34 -21.77 2.31 6.51
C LEU A 34 -23.09 1.83 5.88
N PRO A 35 -23.99 2.75 5.47
CA PRO A 35 -25.19 2.39 4.72
C PRO A 35 -24.81 1.85 3.34
N ILE A 36 -25.70 1.04 2.75
CA ILE A 36 -25.43 0.35 1.48
C ILE A 36 -25.08 1.32 0.34
N VAL A 37 -25.73 2.49 0.30
CA VAL A 37 -25.47 3.53 -0.71
C VAL A 37 -24.03 4.01 -0.64
N THR A 38 -23.51 4.31 0.55
CA THR A 38 -22.11 4.72 0.73
C THR A 38 -21.15 3.60 0.38
N LYS A 39 -21.46 2.34 0.72
CA LYS A 39 -20.65 1.18 0.31
C LYS A 39 -20.58 1.08 -1.22
N SER A 40 -21.70 1.21 -1.92
CA SER A 40 -21.73 1.17 -3.38
C SER A 40 -20.88 2.27 -4.02
N LEU A 41 -20.85 3.48 -3.44
CA LEU A 41 -19.99 4.57 -3.90
C LEU A 41 -18.50 4.36 -3.55
N ALA A 42 -18.23 3.69 -2.43
CA ALA A 42 -16.87 3.42 -1.98
C ALA A 42 -16.19 2.27 -2.76
N VAL A 43 -16.96 1.25 -3.18
CA VAL A 43 -16.44 0.05 -3.86
C VAL A 43 -15.55 0.38 -5.07
N PRO A 44 -15.92 1.27 -6.01
CA PRO A 44 -15.04 1.65 -7.11
C PRO A 44 -13.68 2.18 -6.66
N ALA A 45 -13.66 3.06 -5.65
CA ALA A 45 -12.41 3.61 -5.11
C ALA A 45 -11.55 2.51 -4.45
N VAL A 46 -12.18 1.57 -3.72
CA VAL A 46 -11.49 0.41 -3.13
C VAL A 46 -10.88 -0.47 -4.23
N ILE A 47 -11.62 -0.75 -5.32
CA ILE A 47 -11.12 -1.54 -6.45
C ILE A 47 -9.90 -0.88 -7.08
N VAL A 48 -9.95 0.44 -7.33
CA VAL A 48 -8.82 1.19 -7.90
C VAL A 48 -7.62 1.15 -6.96
N ALA A 49 -7.82 1.36 -5.65
CA ALA A 49 -6.74 1.32 -4.68
C ALA A 49 -6.06 -0.05 -4.63
N VAL A 50 -6.83 -1.15 -4.64
CA VAL A 50 -6.28 -2.52 -4.67
C VAL A 50 -5.55 -2.79 -5.98
N ALA A 51 -6.10 -2.40 -7.12
CA ALA A 51 -5.43 -2.57 -8.41
C ALA A 51 -4.09 -1.81 -8.47
N MET A 52 -4.03 -0.60 -7.91
CA MET A 52 -2.79 0.17 -7.81
C MET A 52 -1.80 -0.46 -6.82
N ASP A 53 -2.25 -0.99 -5.68
CA ASP A 53 -1.40 -1.69 -4.72
C ASP A 53 -0.78 -2.95 -5.35
N VAL A 54 -1.53 -3.71 -6.15
CA VAL A 54 -1.03 -4.83 -6.96
C VAL A 54 0.01 -4.36 -7.99
N GLY A 55 -0.26 -3.26 -8.69
CA GLY A 55 0.70 -2.66 -9.64
C GLY A 55 2.01 -2.26 -8.96
N LEU A 56 1.93 -1.57 -7.81
CA LEU A 56 3.09 -1.20 -7.01
C LEU A 56 3.86 -2.44 -6.54
N ASN A 57 3.16 -3.52 -6.17
CA ASN A 57 3.78 -4.76 -5.74
C ASN A 57 4.66 -5.40 -6.84
N ILE A 58 4.18 -5.34 -8.09
CA ILE A 58 4.92 -5.81 -9.25
C ILE A 58 6.13 -4.90 -9.51
N LEU A 59 5.92 -3.58 -9.54
CA LEU A 59 7.00 -2.60 -9.77
C LEU A 59 8.10 -2.69 -8.70
N ALA A 60 7.72 -2.98 -7.46
CA ALA A 60 8.63 -3.17 -6.33
C ALA A 60 9.58 -4.37 -6.51
N THR A 61 9.35 -5.25 -7.48
CA THR A 61 10.26 -6.34 -7.83
C THR A 61 11.67 -5.84 -8.12
N ILE A 62 11.79 -4.74 -8.87
CA ILE A 62 13.07 -4.18 -9.29
C ILE A 62 13.88 -3.65 -8.10
N PRO A 63 13.38 -2.68 -7.30
CA PRO A 63 14.16 -2.13 -6.19
C PRO A 63 14.41 -3.14 -5.06
N PHE A 64 13.51 -4.10 -4.83
CA PHE A 64 13.70 -5.10 -3.77
C PHE A 64 14.39 -6.39 -4.24
N LEU A 65 14.63 -6.58 -5.53
CA LEU A 65 15.24 -7.79 -6.10
C LEU A 65 14.60 -9.07 -5.54
N ASP A 66 13.28 -9.11 -5.55
CA ASP A 66 12.45 -10.19 -4.99
C ASP A 66 11.15 -10.20 -5.80
N LEU A 67 10.58 -11.38 -6.08
CA LEU A 67 9.30 -11.45 -6.81
C LEU A 67 8.12 -11.27 -5.83
N PRO A 68 6.95 -10.79 -6.30
CA PRO A 68 5.77 -10.71 -5.45
C PRO A 68 5.28 -12.13 -5.13
N HIS A 69 5.22 -12.46 -3.84
CA HIS A 69 4.62 -13.72 -3.33
C HIS A 69 3.24 -13.46 -2.70
N GLU A 70 2.93 -12.18 -2.50
CA GLU A 70 1.69 -11.66 -1.97
C GLU A 70 0.92 -10.94 -3.09
N LEU A 71 -0.38 -10.72 -2.90
CA LEU A 71 -1.18 -9.97 -3.87
C LEU A 71 -0.80 -8.48 -3.84
N THR A 72 -0.65 -7.91 -2.65
CA THR A 72 -0.44 -6.47 -2.47
C THR A 72 0.96 -6.12 -1.93
N PHE A 73 1.42 -4.90 -2.22
CA PHE A 73 2.69 -4.37 -1.74
C PHE A 73 2.68 -4.23 -0.22
N SER A 74 1.55 -3.82 0.33
CA SER A 74 1.29 -3.79 1.78
C SER A 74 1.56 -5.14 2.47
N GLN A 75 1.00 -6.23 1.95
CA GLN A 75 1.22 -7.58 2.47
C GLN A 75 2.69 -8.00 2.38
N ARG A 76 3.34 -7.65 1.27
CA ARG A 76 4.76 -7.91 1.03
C ARG A 76 5.67 -7.20 2.03
N MET A 77 5.38 -5.94 2.38
CA MET A 77 6.10 -5.25 3.46
C MET A 77 5.97 -6.00 4.79
N GLY A 78 4.78 -6.55 5.08
CA GLY A 78 4.57 -7.44 6.22
C GLY A 78 5.48 -8.68 6.20
N ARG A 79 5.72 -9.31 5.04
CA ARG A 79 6.71 -10.41 4.91
C ARG A 79 8.13 -9.95 5.23
N TYR A 80 8.55 -8.79 4.72
CA TYR A 80 9.89 -8.25 4.98
C TYR A 80 10.14 -7.88 6.46
N LEU A 81 9.08 -7.61 7.22
CA LEU A 81 9.19 -7.39 8.66
C LEU A 81 9.46 -8.69 9.44
N ARG A 82 8.99 -9.84 8.94
CA ARG A 82 9.18 -11.16 9.58
C ARG A 82 10.55 -11.77 9.28
N ASN A 83 11.08 -11.52 8.10
CA ASN A 83 12.36 -12.07 7.66
C ASN A 83 13.49 -11.08 7.94
N GLN A 84 14.48 -11.45 8.76
CA GLN A 84 15.66 -10.60 8.96
C GLN A 84 16.49 -10.53 7.68
N SER A 85 16.45 -9.39 7.00
CA SER A 85 17.22 -9.12 5.78
C SER A 85 17.50 -7.62 5.64
N TRP A 86 18.28 -7.24 4.63
CA TRP A 86 18.51 -5.82 4.30
C TRP A 86 17.23 -5.07 3.93
N ARG A 87 16.15 -5.79 3.56
CA ARG A 87 14.83 -5.23 3.22
C ARG A 87 14.03 -4.82 4.47
N THR A 88 14.32 -5.43 5.62
CA THR A 88 13.62 -5.19 6.89
C THR A 88 13.64 -3.73 7.35
N PRO A 89 14.79 -3.00 7.37
CA PRO A 89 14.79 -1.59 7.76
C PRO A 89 13.94 -0.72 6.83
N ILE A 90 13.94 -1.00 5.52
CA ILE A 90 13.12 -0.29 4.53
C ILE A 90 11.63 -0.52 4.81
N ALA A 91 11.22 -1.80 4.93
CA ALA A 91 9.85 -2.16 5.25
C ALA A 91 9.40 -1.56 6.59
N ARG A 92 10.29 -1.55 7.60
CA ARG A 92 10.01 -0.92 8.90
C ARG A 92 9.78 0.58 8.76
N SER A 93 10.58 1.28 7.96
CA SER A 93 10.39 2.71 7.71
C SER A 93 9.08 3.01 6.98
N ILE A 94 8.78 2.26 5.92
CA ILE A 94 7.54 2.42 5.16
C ILE A 94 6.33 2.17 6.06
N CYS A 95 6.31 1.04 6.77
CA CYS A 95 5.17 0.69 7.61
C CYS A 95 4.99 1.68 8.76
N ALA A 96 6.05 2.01 9.50
CA ALA A 96 5.95 2.90 10.67
C ALA A 96 5.53 4.33 10.30
N ASN A 97 5.96 4.86 9.14
CA ASN A 97 5.72 6.25 8.78
C ASN A 97 4.52 6.45 7.85
N LEU A 98 4.24 5.50 6.96
CA LEU A 98 3.27 5.71 5.88
C LEU A 98 1.98 4.89 6.04
N LEU A 99 2.03 3.74 6.74
CA LEU A 99 0.92 2.78 6.75
C LEU A 99 0.30 2.61 8.15
N ASP A 100 1.10 2.20 9.14
CA ASP A 100 0.64 1.86 10.49
C ASP A 100 -0.09 2.99 11.23
N PRO A 101 0.27 4.28 11.10
CA PRO A 101 -0.44 5.37 11.77
C PRO A 101 -1.92 5.49 11.40
N PHE A 102 -2.31 4.96 10.23
CA PHE A 102 -3.64 5.14 9.66
C PHE A 102 -4.53 3.89 9.74
N GLN A 103 -4.08 2.84 10.45
CA GLN A 103 -4.90 1.66 10.72
C GLN A 103 -4.77 1.23 12.18
N THR A 104 -5.90 1.17 12.89
CA THR A 104 -5.95 0.66 14.26
C THR A 104 -5.44 -0.78 14.34
N GLY A 105 -4.46 -1.02 15.21
CA GLY A 105 -3.83 -2.34 15.38
C GLY A 105 -2.66 -2.64 14.45
N GLY A 106 -2.22 -1.66 13.65
CA GLY A 106 -1.11 -1.74 12.72
C GLY A 106 -1.52 -2.33 11.37
N HIS A 107 -1.03 -1.74 10.28
CA HIS A 107 -1.27 -2.21 8.93
C HIS A 107 -0.29 -3.34 8.58
N CYS A 108 0.99 -3.14 8.90
CA CYS A 108 2.04 -4.14 8.78
C CYS A 108 2.33 -4.74 10.17
N ARG A 109 1.55 -5.73 10.61
CA ARG A 109 1.86 -6.39 11.88
C ARG A 109 3.24 -7.05 11.86
N LYS A 110 4.10 -6.69 12.82
CA LYS A 110 5.11 -7.61 13.35
C LYS A 110 4.33 -8.69 14.11
N SER A 111 4.20 -9.88 13.54
CA SER A 111 3.85 -11.07 14.33
C SER A 111 5.03 -11.41 15.22
#